data_AF-A0A851P857-F1
#
_entry.id   AF-A0A851P857-F1
#
_cell.length_a   1.000
_cell.length_b   1.000
_cell.length_c   1.000
_cell.angle_alpha   90.00
_cell.angle_beta   90.00
_cell.angle_gamma   90.00
#
_symmetry.space_group_name_H-M   'P 1'
#
loop_
_entity.id
_entity.type
_entity.pdbx_description
1 polymer ?
#
loop_
_entity_poly.entity_id
_entity_poly.type
_entity_poly.pdbx_seq_one_letter_code
_entity_poly.pdbx_strand_id
1 'polypeptide(L)'
;CPRPPEVLFATISVLKNVYDVGEEIEYTCRPGFVPNNGQRKYICQPTGKWPLNTLLCLPKRCSTPGPLLNGNIDFTDFHYQSGISFSCDPGYNLVGSRTSQCMADGKWSGSLPQCQPVTCAPPSLSEFGVLSYHRLKPGNISYFLDTIVFECVPPLALIGNETATCLANGTWSSIPECRAVTCPAPTGIENGFLNFAVRRTYHYNESVSFSCQSRYVLEGPKHSRCEKTGNWSTKPTCKEPCKIPVKKAVVLYEGEKKRVQNDLKEGIMHGETISFYCKNKEKSCAYTVPVQCVNGNLTVPFCFK
;
A
#
# COMPACT_ATOMS: atom_id res chain seq x y z
N CYS A 1 60.20 16.89 -48.33
CA CYS A 1 58.84 16.30 -48.29
C CYS A 1 57.77 17.39 -48.30
N PRO A 2 56.61 17.17 -48.94
CA PRO A 2 55.47 18.10 -48.89
C PRO A 2 54.82 18.11 -47.50
N ARG A 3 53.75 18.89 -47.32
CA ARG A 3 52.95 18.88 -46.09
C ARG A 3 52.55 17.43 -45.71
N PRO A 4 52.77 17.00 -44.45
CA PRO A 4 52.46 15.64 -44.03
C PRO A 4 50.96 15.33 -44.12
N PRO A 5 50.58 14.05 -44.31
CA PRO A 5 49.18 13.64 -44.28
C PRO A 5 48.49 14.05 -42.97
N GLU A 6 47.24 14.48 -43.06
CA GLU A 6 46.45 14.83 -41.88
C GLU A 6 46.01 13.55 -41.14
N VAL A 7 46.13 13.57 -39.82
CA VAL A 7 45.63 12.51 -38.94
C VAL A 7 44.53 13.11 -38.06
N LEU A 8 43.33 12.53 -38.11
CA LEU A 8 42.19 12.99 -37.31
C LEU A 8 42.54 13.00 -35.83
N PHE A 9 42.15 14.08 -35.14
CA PHE A 9 42.40 14.30 -33.72
C PHE A 9 43.88 14.32 -33.30
N ALA A 10 44.80 14.60 -34.23
CA ALA A 10 46.23 14.81 -33.94
C ALA A 10 46.69 16.24 -34.22
N THR A 11 47.88 16.58 -33.73
CA THR A 11 48.64 17.79 -34.02
C THR A 11 50.08 17.41 -34.34
N ILE A 12 50.76 18.19 -35.18
CA ILE A 12 52.15 17.94 -35.58
C ILE A 12 53.06 18.93 -34.84
N SER A 13 54.23 18.46 -34.38
CA SER A 13 55.21 19.27 -33.62
C SER A 13 55.65 20.55 -34.32
N VAL A 14 55.90 20.50 -35.64
CA VAL A 14 56.27 21.65 -36.47
C VAL A 14 55.52 21.57 -37.79
N LEU A 15 54.68 22.57 -38.09
CA LEU A 15 53.91 22.62 -39.34
C LEU A 15 54.59 23.55 -40.35
N LYS A 16 55.18 22.97 -41.40
CA LYS A 16 55.79 23.67 -42.53
C LYS A 16 55.07 23.27 -43.83
N ASN A 17 55.23 24.10 -44.86
CA ASN A 17 54.75 23.74 -46.21
C ASN A 17 55.71 22.75 -46.91
N VAL A 18 57.00 22.80 -46.58
CA VAL A 18 58.07 21.95 -47.13
C VAL A 18 59.06 21.59 -46.02
N TYR A 19 59.57 20.37 -46.06
CA TYR A 19 60.55 19.81 -45.11
C TYR A 19 61.77 19.28 -45.85
N ASP A 20 62.96 19.50 -45.31
CA ASP A 20 64.22 18.96 -45.85
C ASP A 20 64.33 17.45 -45.59
N VAL A 21 65.14 16.77 -46.41
CA VAL A 21 65.41 15.34 -46.24
C VAL A 21 66.14 15.12 -44.91
N GLY A 22 65.66 14.15 -44.12
CA GLY A 22 66.16 13.89 -42.77
C GLY A 22 65.47 14.67 -41.66
N GLU A 23 64.57 15.63 -41.95
CA GLU A 23 63.75 16.27 -40.92
C GLU A 23 62.76 15.28 -40.28
N GLU A 24 62.64 15.33 -38.95
CA GLU A 24 61.70 14.54 -38.15
C GLU A 24 60.47 15.37 -37.78
N ILE A 25 59.29 14.77 -37.93
CA ILE A 25 58.03 15.28 -37.37
C ILE A 25 57.47 14.27 -36.38
N GLU A 26 56.75 14.78 -35.38
CA GLU A 26 56.05 13.95 -34.40
C GLU A 26 54.57 14.31 -34.36
N TYR A 27 53.72 13.31 -34.52
CA TYR A 27 52.28 13.41 -34.31
C TYR A 27 51.95 13.20 -32.83
N THR A 28 51.23 14.16 -32.27
CA THR A 28 50.68 14.09 -30.91
C THR A 28 49.16 14.06 -30.97
N CYS A 29 48.53 13.06 -30.36
CA CYS A 29 47.06 13.04 -30.26
C CYS A 29 46.57 14.17 -29.34
N ARG A 30 45.44 14.78 -29.71
CA ARG A 30 44.77 15.82 -28.91
C ARG A 30 44.31 15.24 -27.57
N PRO A 31 44.12 16.09 -26.53
CA PRO A 31 43.58 15.64 -25.24
C PRO A 31 42.28 14.84 -25.42
N GLY A 32 42.15 13.75 -24.67
CA GLY A 32 41.03 12.81 -24.79
C GLY A 32 41.19 11.73 -25.85
N PHE A 33 42.30 11.73 -26.60
CA PHE A 33 42.62 10.67 -27.56
C PHE A 33 43.94 9.98 -27.20
N VAL A 34 44.04 8.70 -27.53
CA VAL A 34 45.23 7.87 -27.41
C VAL A 34 45.56 7.27 -28.78
N PRO A 35 46.85 7.20 -29.14
CA PRO A 35 47.24 6.62 -30.40
C PRO A 35 47.13 5.10 -30.35
N ASN A 36 46.80 4.53 -31.51
CA ASN A 36 46.94 3.10 -31.76
C ASN A 36 48.44 2.67 -31.79
N ASN A 37 48.70 1.43 -32.16
CA ASN A 37 50.05 0.88 -32.27
C ASN A 37 50.89 1.45 -33.43
N GLY A 38 50.47 2.56 -34.06
CA GLY A 38 51.20 3.25 -35.12
C GLY A 38 52.41 4.02 -34.60
N GLN A 39 53.39 4.24 -35.48
CA GLN A 39 54.53 5.11 -35.18
C GLN A 39 54.08 6.56 -35.07
N ARG A 40 54.67 7.32 -34.15
CA ARG A 40 54.34 8.74 -33.96
C ARG A 40 55.35 9.67 -34.62
N LYS A 41 56.57 9.18 -34.79
CA LYS A 41 57.71 9.91 -35.32
C LYS A 41 57.98 9.45 -36.74
N TYR A 42 58.08 10.41 -37.65
CA TYR A 42 58.28 10.17 -39.06
C TYR A 42 59.40 11.07 -39.59
N ILE A 43 60.27 10.49 -40.40
CA ILE A 43 61.43 11.19 -40.98
C ILE A 43 61.23 11.33 -42.48
N CYS A 44 61.53 12.51 -43.03
CA CYS A 44 61.45 12.75 -44.46
C CYS A 44 62.50 11.90 -45.21
N GLN A 45 62.04 10.97 -46.04
CA GLN A 45 62.92 10.02 -46.73
C GLN A 45 63.73 10.71 -47.86
N PRO A 46 64.86 10.13 -48.28
CA PRO A 46 65.65 10.64 -49.42
C PRO A 46 64.87 10.77 -50.73
N THR A 47 63.77 10.03 -50.86
CA THR A 47 62.82 10.11 -51.99
C THR A 47 61.98 11.39 -52.00
N GLY A 48 62.07 12.22 -50.96
CA GLY A 48 61.23 13.41 -50.78
C GLY A 48 59.77 13.09 -50.42
N LYS A 49 59.46 11.84 -50.06
CA LYS A 49 58.11 11.39 -49.65
C LYS A 49 58.08 10.97 -48.18
N TRP A 50 56.93 11.18 -47.53
CA TRP A 50 56.67 10.62 -46.21
C TRP A 50 56.40 9.11 -46.31
N PRO A 51 56.83 8.30 -45.32
CA PRO A 51 56.43 6.90 -45.23
C PRO A 51 54.92 6.77 -44.98
N LEU A 52 54.39 5.55 -45.15
CA LEU A 52 52.98 5.27 -44.88
C LEU A 52 52.65 5.53 -43.40
N ASN A 53 51.69 6.41 -43.16
CA ASN A 53 51.20 6.73 -41.82
C ASN A 53 50.08 5.75 -41.43
N THR A 54 50.29 5.01 -40.34
CA THR A 54 49.33 4.04 -39.77
C THR A 54 48.77 4.50 -38.43
N LEU A 55 49.14 5.70 -37.98
CA LEU A 55 48.71 6.29 -36.72
C LEU A 55 47.23 6.69 -36.77
N LEU A 56 46.47 6.22 -35.79
CA LEU A 56 45.10 6.63 -35.54
C LEU A 56 44.98 7.11 -34.09
N CYS A 57 44.40 8.29 -33.88
CA CYS A 57 44.06 8.78 -32.55
C CYS A 57 42.63 8.33 -32.20
N LEU A 58 42.52 7.38 -31.28
CA LEU A 58 41.26 6.80 -30.82
C LEU A 58 40.83 7.47 -29.51
N PRO A 59 39.53 7.69 -29.27
CA PRO A 59 39.08 8.32 -28.04
C PRO A 59 39.45 7.46 -26.82
N LYS A 60 39.91 8.11 -25.75
CA LYS A 60 40.18 7.44 -24.47
C LYS A 60 38.89 6.82 -23.95
N ARG A 61 39.00 5.66 -23.35
CA ARG A 61 37.88 4.97 -22.70
C ARG A 61 37.97 5.15 -21.20
N CYS A 62 36.88 5.59 -20.58
CA CYS A 62 36.73 5.63 -19.14
C CYS A 62 36.51 4.22 -18.57
N SER A 63 36.88 4.03 -17.30
CA SER A 63 36.64 2.78 -16.59
C SER A 63 35.14 2.46 -16.55
N THR A 64 34.76 1.22 -16.82
CA THR A 64 33.37 0.77 -16.64
C THR A 64 32.96 0.99 -15.17
N PRO A 65 31.91 1.78 -14.88
CA PRO A 65 31.41 1.92 -13.52
C PRO A 65 31.01 0.57 -12.92
N GLY A 66 31.24 0.38 -11.62
CA GLY A 66 30.68 -0.76 -10.89
C GLY A 66 29.15 -0.68 -10.79
N PRO A 67 28.47 -1.74 -10.32
CA PRO A 67 27.03 -1.69 -10.11
C PRO A 67 26.66 -0.63 -9.07
N LEU A 68 25.61 0.16 -9.35
CA LEU A 68 25.02 1.08 -8.39
C LEU A 68 24.05 0.31 -7.49
N LEU A 69 24.38 0.12 -6.22
CA LEU A 69 23.51 -0.58 -5.27
C LEU A 69 22.19 0.18 -5.09
N ASN A 70 21.06 -0.53 -5.22
CA ASN A 70 19.70 0.03 -5.16
C ASN A 70 19.46 1.14 -6.21
N GLY A 71 19.99 0.95 -7.40
CA GLY A 71 19.83 1.87 -8.52
C GLY A 71 20.26 1.28 -9.86
N ASN A 72 20.23 2.13 -10.88
CA ASN A 72 20.55 1.81 -12.26
C ASN A 72 21.48 2.86 -12.87
N ILE A 73 22.29 2.43 -13.84
CA ILE A 73 23.21 3.27 -14.61
C ILE A 73 22.84 3.13 -16.09
N ASP A 74 22.35 4.21 -16.68
CA ASP A 74 22.03 4.28 -18.10
C ASP A 74 23.20 4.90 -18.87
N PHE A 75 23.63 4.23 -19.95
CA PHE A 75 24.76 4.65 -20.76
C PHE A 75 24.63 4.15 -22.21
N THR A 76 25.32 4.82 -23.13
CA THR A 76 25.45 4.40 -24.53
C THR A 76 26.86 3.90 -24.85
N ASP A 77 27.88 4.57 -24.33
CA ASP A 77 29.28 4.25 -24.51
C ASP A 77 30.13 4.85 -23.36
N PHE A 78 31.40 4.50 -23.30
CA PHE A 78 32.35 4.91 -22.27
C PHE A 78 33.56 5.66 -22.83
N HIS A 79 33.51 6.12 -24.08
CA HIS A 79 34.60 6.89 -24.69
C HIS A 79 34.52 8.37 -24.32
N TYR A 80 35.63 9.09 -24.49
CA TYR A 80 35.75 10.53 -24.26
C TYR A 80 34.54 11.30 -24.80
N GLN A 81 33.99 12.21 -23.98
CA GLN A 81 32.76 12.99 -24.18
C GLN A 81 31.44 12.23 -24.01
N SER A 82 31.44 10.90 -23.90
CA SER A 82 30.23 10.12 -23.59
C SER A 82 29.71 10.45 -22.19
N GLY A 83 28.38 10.47 -22.04
CA GLY A 83 27.70 10.72 -20.78
C GLY A 83 26.97 9.48 -20.26
N ILE A 84 26.92 9.34 -18.94
CA ILE A 84 26.13 8.32 -18.25
C ILE A 84 25.20 8.99 -17.23
N SER A 85 24.04 8.37 -16.98
CA SER A 85 23.05 8.85 -16.02
C SER A 85 22.76 7.81 -14.95
N PHE A 86 22.50 8.29 -13.74
CA PHE A 86 22.24 7.48 -12.56
C PHE A 86 20.81 7.69 -12.07
N SER A 87 20.16 6.60 -11.69
CA SER A 87 18.85 6.60 -11.03
C SER A 87 18.86 5.64 -9.84
N CYS A 88 18.10 5.94 -8.79
CA CYS A 88 17.92 5.02 -7.68
C CYS A 88 16.57 4.31 -7.77
N ASP A 89 16.50 3.13 -7.18
CA ASP A 89 15.27 2.35 -7.07
C ASP A 89 14.25 3.07 -6.16
N PRO A 90 12.95 2.77 -6.30
CA PRO A 90 11.92 3.33 -5.41
C PRO A 90 12.26 3.09 -3.93
N GLY A 91 12.22 4.16 -3.13
CA GLY A 91 12.62 4.11 -1.72
C GLY A 91 14.08 4.47 -1.46
N TYR A 92 14.82 4.89 -2.48
CA TYR A 92 16.18 5.39 -2.35
C TYR A 92 16.36 6.77 -3.02
N ASN A 93 17.14 7.63 -2.38
CA ASN A 93 17.50 8.96 -2.86
C ASN A 93 18.92 8.95 -3.43
N LEU A 94 19.10 9.59 -4.59
CA LEU A 94 20.42 9.77 -5.20
C LEU A 94 21.19 10.88 -4.48
N VAL A 95 22.30 10.54 -3.85
CA VAL A 95 23.24 11.46 -3.22
C VAL A 95 24.47 11.60 -4.10
N GLY A 96 24.65 12.78 -4.69
CA GLY A 96 25.73 13.07 -5.64
C GLY A 96 25.19 13.55 -6.99
N SER A 97 26.02 13.49 -8.03
CA SER A 97 25.64 13.93 -9.37
C SER A 97 24.76 12.89 -10.07
N ARG A 98 23.70 13.35 -10.75
CA ARG A 98 22.82 12.51 -11.59
C ARG A 98 23.50 12.05 -12.88
N THR A 99 24.52 12.76 -13.33
CA THR A 99 25.22 12.48 -14.58
C THR A 99 26.73 12.56 -14.40
N SER A 100 27.46 11.80 -15.21
CA SER A 100 28.91 11.93 -15.31
C SER A 100 29.34 11.84 -16.77
N GLN A 101 30.38 12.59 -17.14
CA GLN A 101 30.94 12.63 -18.49
C GLN A 101 32.36 12.06 -18.49
N CYS A 102 32.72 11.32 -19.53
CA CYS A 102 34.06 10.81 -19.71
C CYS A 102 35.02 11.93 -20.14
N MET A 103 35.99 12.24 -19.30
CA MET A 103 36.91 13.37 -19.44
C MET A 103 38.17 13.01 -20.25
N ALA A 104 38.94 14.03 -20.63
CA ALA A 104 40.11 13.89 -21.50
C ALA A 104 41.27 13.10 -20.88
N ASP A 105 41.24 12.89 -19.57
CA ASP A 105 42.17 12.05 -18.81
C ASP A 105 41.74 10.58 -18.74
N GLY A 106 40.56 10.23 -19.28
CA GLY A 106 40.00 8.88 -19.21
C GLY A 106 39.32 8.57 -17.89
N LYS A 107 38.91 9.60 -17.12
CA LYS A 107 38.13 9.46 -15.89
C LYS A 107 36.76 10.07 -16.02
N TRP A 108 35.82 9.54 -15.25
CA TRP A 108 34.50 10.12 -15.09
C TRP A 108 34.57 11.46 -14.35
N SER A 109 33.74 12.43 -14.76
CA SER A 109 33.63 13.71 -14.09
C SER A 109 32.99 13.55 -12.70
N GLY A 110 33.69 13.98 -11.66
CA GLY A 110 33.20 13.91 -10.27
C GLY A 110 33.24 12.51 -9.68
N SER A 111 32.68 12.35 -8.48
CA SER A 111 32.53 11.05 -7.82
C SER A 111 31.23 10.38 -8.25
N LEU A 112 31.25 9.04 -8.33
CA LEU A 112 30.04 8.25 -8.55
C LEU A 112 29.06 8.48 -7.39
N PRO A 113 27.75 8.64 -7.66
CA PRO A 113 26.76 8.88 -6.62
C PRO A 113 26.47 7.60 -5.81
N GLN A 114 25.72 7.77 -4.73
CA GLN A 114 25.23 6.67 -3.90
C GLN A 114 23.71 6.77 -3.74
N CYS A 115 23.03 5.62 -3.71
CA CYS A 115 21.62 5.54 -3.38
C CYS A 115 21.45 5.29 -1.89
N GLN A 116 20.88 6.26 -1.18
CA GLN A 116 20.63 6.16 0.27
C GLN A 116 19.16 5.89 0.55
N PRO A 117 18.80 5.06 1.55
CA PRO A 117 17.42 4.78 1.89
C PRO A 117 16.63 6.06 2.19
N VAL A 118 15.41 6.14 1.67
CA VAL A 118 14.46 7.19 2.02
C VAL A 118 14.00 6.97 3.46
N THR A 119 14.06 8.04 4.25
CA THR A 119 13.57 8.05 5.63
C THR A 119 12.49 9.11 5.78
N CYS A 120 11.40 8.76 6.45
CA CYS A 120 10.37 9.72 6.85
C CYS A 120 10.63 10.22 8.27
N ALA A 121 10.57 11.54 8.44
CA ALA A 121 10.56 12.16 9.76
C ALA A 121 9.30 11.74 10.53
N PRO A 122 9.33 11.68 11.86
CA PRO A 122 8.12 11.54 12.68
C PRO A 122 7.03 12.53 12.20
N PRO A 123 5.78 12.09 12.01
CA PRO A 123 4.71 13.00 11.63
C PRO A 123 4.55 14.08 12.71
N SER A 124 4.33 15.33 12.29
CA SER A 124 4.04 16.43 13.20
C SER A 124 2.68 16.18 13.86
N LEU A 125 2.70 15.71 15.10
CA LEU A 125 1.49 15.65 15.92
C LEU A 125 1.17 17.04 16.46
N SER A 126 -0.11 17.40 16.50
CA SER A 126 -0.55 18.63 17.16
C SER A 126 -0.15 18.60 18.64
N GLU A 127 0.39 19.70 19.15
CA GLU A 127 0.93 19.87 20.51
C GLU A 127 -0.03 19.45 21.65
N PHE A 128 -1.33 19.42 21.38
CA PHE A 128 -2.37 19.06 22.35
C PHE A 128 -2.69 17.56 22.46
N GLY A 129 -1.89 16.67 21.86
CA GLY A 129 -2.03 15.21 22.03
C GLY A 129 -3.34 14.62 21.46
N VAL A 130 -4.10 15.40 20.70
CA VAL A 130 -5.42 15.05 20.11
C VAL A 130 -5.33 13.80 19.22
N LEU A 131 -4.16 13.61 18.60
CA LEU A 131 -3.80 12.51 17.72
C LEU A 131 -2.50 11.89 18.24
N SER A 132 -2.50 10.61 18.55
CA SER A 132 -1.30 9.82 18.84
C SER A 132 -1.02 8.88 17.66
N TYR A 133 0.21 8.40 17.55
CA TYR A 133 0.53 7.30 16.64
C TYR A 133 1.49 6.32 17.28
N HIS A 134 1.42 5.08 16.83
CA HIS A 134 2.39 4.05 17.16
C HIS A 134 2.97 3.43 15.88
N ARG A 135 4.21 2.98 15.99
CA ARG A 135 4.90 2.29 14.90
C ARG A 135 4.62 0.79 15.00
N LEU A 136 4.45 0.14 13.86
CA LEU A 136 4.37 -1.32 13.81
C LEU A 136 5.74 -1.99 14.03
N LYS A 137 6.83 -1.31 13.67
CA LYS A 137 8.20 -1.82 13.82
C LYS A 137 8.96 -1.08 14.92
N PRO A 138 9.78 -1.78 15.73
CA PRO A 138 10.65 -1.13 16.71
C PRO A 138 11.80 -0.37 16.02
N GLY A 139 12.18 0.78 16.57
CA GLY A 139 13.26 1.63 16.03
C GLY A 139 12.81 3.07 15.84
N ASN A 140 13.74 4.02 15.77
CA ASN A 140 13.43 5.46 15.74
C ASN A 140 13.23 6.07 14.35
N ILE A 141 13.53 5.32 13.30
CA ILE A 141 13.57 5.79 11.90
C ILE A 141 12.54 4.99 11.11
N SER A 142 11.73 5.67 10.30
CA SER A 142 10.78 5.03 9.39
C SER A 142 11.33 5.08 7.98
N TYR A 143 11.35 3.94 7.30
CA TYR A 143 11.82 3.81 5.92
C TYR A 143 10.65 3.73 4.94
N PHE A 144 10.94 3.81 3.65
CA PHE A 144 9.94 3.63 2.59
C PHE A 144 9.06 2.40 2.83
N LEU A 145 7.74 2.58 2.67
CA LEU A 145 6.68 1.59 2.93
C LEU A 145 6.44 1.22 4.40
N ASP A 146 7.19 1.78 5.35
CA ASP A 146 6.82 1.63 6.76
C ASP A 146 5.48 2.33 7.03
N THR A 147 4.69 1.72 7.91
CA THR A 147 3.36 2.21 8.28
C THR A 147 3.28 2.52 9.76
N ILE A 148 2.56 3.59 10.06
CA ILE A 148 2.18 4.00 11.41
C ILE A 148 0.67 3.97 11.53
N VAL A 149 0.19 3.67 12.74
CA VAL A 149 -1.23 3.62 13.07
C VAL A 149 -1.53 4.79 13.99
N PHE A 150 -2.61 5.50 13.69
CA PHE A 150 -3.08 6.66 14.41
C PHE A 150 -4.25 6.32 15.31
N GLU A 151 -4.28 6.96 16.47
CA GLU A 151 -5.37 6.88 17.43
C GLU A 151 -5.74 8.29 17.90
N CYS A 152 -7.05 8.55 18.01
CA CYS A 152 -7.54 9.81 18.57
C CYS A 152 -7.76 9.66 20.06
N VAL A 153 -7.48 10.73 20.81
CA VAL A 153 -7.84 10.77 22.23
C VAL A 153 -9.37 10.75 22.37
N PRO A 154 -9.94 9.85 23.19
CA PRO A 154 -11.38 9.86 23.46
C PRO A 154 -11.85 11.21 24.00
N PRO A 155 -13.02 11.74 23.57
CA PRO A 155 -14.06 11.09 22.76
C PRO A 155 -14.02 11.49 21.27
N LEU A 156 -12.85 11.81 20.72
CA LEU A 156 -12.74 12.29 19.34
C LEU A 156 -12.78 11.14 18.34
N ALA A 157 -13.40 11.39 17.19
CA ALA A 157 -13.46 10.44 16.08
C ALA A 157 -12.33 10.69 15.08
N LEU A 158 -11.71 9.61 14.61
CA LEU A 158 -10.70 9.63 13.55
C LEU A 158 -11.36 9.73 12.18
N ILE A 159 -11.03 10.78 11.44
CA ILE A 159 -11.53 11.06 10.08
C ILE A 159 -10.39 10.95 9.08
N GLY A 160 -10.58 10.09 8.08
CA GLY A 160 -9.55 9.71 7.12
C GLY A 160 -9.11 8.26 7.31
N ASN A 161 -7.86 7.96 6.94
CA ASN A 161 -7.28 6.64 7.11
C ASN A 161 -6.60 6.52 8.48
N GLU A 162 -6.82 5.41 9.17
CA GLU A 162 -6.19 5.12 10.46
C GLU A 162 -4.68 4.87 10.33
N THR A 163 -4.19 4.63 9.11
CA THR A 163 -2.77 4.41 8.83
C THR A 163 -2.21 5.46 7.90
N ALA A 164 -0.93 5.79 8.09
CA ALA A 164 -0.13 6.44 7.06
C ALA A 164 1.11 5.61 6.72
N THR A 165 1.51 5.69 5.45
CA THR A 165 2.64 4.97 4.89
C THR A 165 3.72 5.97 4.48
N CYS A 166 4.98 5.66 4.76
CA CYS A 166 6.12 6.46 4.31
C CYS A 166 6.32 6.31 2.80
N LEU A 167 6.24 7.43 2.08
CA LEU A 167 6.33 7.48 0.62
C LEU A 167 7.78 7.64 0.15
N ALA A 168 8.03 7.37 -1.13
CA ALA A 168 9.37 7.44 -1.73
C ALA A 168 9.98 8.86 -1.74
N ASN A 169 9.17 9.90 -1.56
CA ASN A 169 9.63 11.29 -1.44
C ASN A 169 10.02 11.68 0.00
N GLY A 170 9.94 10.75 0.97
CA GLY A 170 10.25 11.01 2.38
C GLY A 170 9.11 11.68 3.17
N THR A 171 7.91 11.77 2.61
CA THR A 171 6.72 12.25 3.33
C THR A 171 5.77 11.11 3.67
N TRP A 172 4.94 11.30 4.70
CA TRP A 172 3.83 10.39 4.97
C TRP A 172 2.71 10.56 3.95
N SER A 173 1.94 9.50 3.71
CA SER A 173 0.64 9.59 3.07
C SER A 173 -0.34 10.43 3.90
N SER A 174 -1.60 10.54 3.46
CA SER A 174 -2.64 11.30 4.15
C SER A 174 -2.73 10.97 5.64
N ILE A 175 -2.45 11.97 6.47
CA ILE A 175 -2.57 11.90 7.93
C ILE A 175 -4.03 12.17 8.31
N PRO A 176 -4.65 11.38 9.20
CA PRO A 176 -6.03 11.60 9.61
C PRO A 176 -6.20 12.82 10.51
N GLU A 177 -7.44 13.29 10.60
CA GLU A 177 -7.85 14.37 11.48
C GLU A 177 -8.74 13.82 12.61
N CYS A 178 -8.50 14.28 13.85
CA CYS A 178 -9.38 13.97 14.98
C CYS A 178 -10.39 15.10 15.18
N ARG A 179 -11.69 14.79 15.14
CA ARG A 179 -12.76 15.77 15.38
C ARG A 179 -13.77 15.28 16.39
N ALA A 180 -14.40 16.23 17.08
CA ALA A 180 -15.54 15.92 17.95
C ALA A 180 -16.73 15.55 17.07
N VAL A 181 -17.29 14.36 17.30
CA VAL A 181 -18.51 13.88 16.64
C VAL A 181 -19.56 13.65 17.71
N THR A 182 -20.76 14.15 17.44
CA THR A 182 -21.93 13.98 18.29
C THR A 182 -23.06 13.31 17.53
N CYS A 183 -23.80 12.45 18.23
CA CYS A 183 -25.01 11.80 17.73
C CYS A 183 -26.25 12.41 18.40
N PRO A 184 -27.38 12.47 17.67
CA PRO A 184 -28.65 12.89 18.25
C PRO A 184 -29.14 11.89 19.30
N ALA A 185 -30.13 12.29 20.11
CA ALA A 185 -30.79 11.37 21.02
C ALA A 185 -31.28 10.10 20.29
N PRO A 186 -30.96 8.89 20.78
CA PRO A 186 -31.32 7.65 20.10
C PRO A 186 -32.84 7.46 20.13
N THR A 187 -33.43 7.14 18.99
CA THR A 187 -34.83 6.72 18.94
C THR A 187 -34.99 5.30 19.50
N GLY A 188 -36.11 5.05 20.16
CA GLY A 188 -36.50 3.72 20.64
C GLY A 188 -36.69 2.71 19.50
N ILE A 189 -36.97 1.46 19.89
CA ILE A 189 -37.30 0.35 18.98
C ILE A 189 -38.74 -0.10 19.24
N GLU A 190 -39.40 -0.60 18.20
CA GLU A 190 -40.76 -1.16 18.34
C GLU A 190 -40.75 -2.37 19.28
N ASN A 191 -41.78 -2.47 20.13
CA ASN A 191 -41.93 -3.53 21.14
C ASN A 191 -40.72 -3.67 22.09
N GLY A 192 -39.96 -2.59 22.28
CA GLY A 192 -38.81 -2.54 23.18
C GLY A 192 -38.62 -1.17 23.81
N PHE A 193 -37.54 -1.03 24.57
CA PHE A 193 -37.21 0.18 25.32
C PHE A 193 -35.70 0.37 25.45
N LEU A 194 -35.29 1.61 25.75
CA LEU A 194 -33.91 1.97 26.04
C LEU A 194 -33.65 1.79 27.56
N ASN A 195 -32.53 1.19 27.95
CA ASN A 195 -32.26 0.90 29.36
C ASN A 195 -31.73 2.11 30.17
N PHE A 196 -31.35 3.22 29.53
CA PHE A 196 -30.66 4.35 30.18
C PHE A 196 -31.39 5.70 29.98
N ALA A 197 -31.07 6.69 30.81
CA ALA A 197 -31.59 8.04 30.68
C ALA A 197 -31.14 8.70 29.36
N VAL A 198 -32.10 9.29 28.63
CA VAL A 198 -31.84 9.95 27.35
C VAL A 198 -31.15 11.30 27.59
N ARG A 199 -29.90 11.43 27.11
CA ARG A 199 -29.20 12.71 27.02
C ARG A 199 -29.56 13.42 25.71
N ARG A 200 -29.42 14.75 25.67
CA ARG A 200 -29.66 15.53 24.43
C ARG A 200 -28.65 15.20 23.33
N THR A 201 -27.41 14.94 23.71
CA THR A 201 -26.29 14.65 22.79
C THR A 201 -25.43 13.54 23.36
N TYR A 202 -24.94 12.68 22.47
CA TYR A 202 -23.99 11.61 22.77
C TYR A 202 -22.71 11.83 21.98
N HIS A 203 -21.57 11.49 22.56
CA HIS A 203 -20.27 11.61 21.91
C HIS A 203 -19.88 10.31 21.19
N TYR A 204 -18.95 10.42 20.25
CA TYR A 204 -18.40 9.27 19.55
C TYR A 204 -17.98 8.15 20.51
N ASN A 205 -18.26 6.91 20.11
CA ASN A 205 -17.98 5.69 20.87
C ASN A 205 -18.84 5.47 22.13
N GLU A 206 -19.68 6.42 22.54
CA GLU A 206 -20.72 6.16 23.54
C GLU A 206 -21.75 5.19 22.99
N SER A 207 -22.32 4.35 23.86
CA SER A 207 -23.30 3.34 23.47
C SER A 207 -24.52 3.35 24.37
N VAL A 208 -25.66 3.00 23.78
CA VAL A 208 -26.92 2.78 24.48
C VAL A 208 -27.35 1.34 24.30
N SER A 209 -28.02 0.79 25.30
CA SER A 209 -28.51 -0.58 25.27
C SER A 209 -30.03 -0.63 25.17
N PHE A 210 -30.50 -1.59 24.41
CA PHE A 210 -31.92 -1.85 24.20
C PHE A 210 -32.34 -3.16 24.87
N SER A 211 -33.61 -3.22 25.22
CA SER A 211 -34.28 -4.41 25.71
C SER A 211 -35.65 -4.52 25.05
N CYS A 212 -36.17 -5.74 24.93
CA CYS A 212 -37.52 -5.95 24.42
C CYS A 212 -38.53 -6.01 25.57
N GLN A 213 -39.79 -5.72 25.24
CA GLN A 213 -40.91 -5.95 26.15
C GLN A 213 -41.02 -7.45 26.49
N SER A 214 -41.71 -7.76 27.58
CA SER A 214 -41.88 -9.15 28.02
C SER A 214 -42.39 -10.04 26.87
N ARG A 215 -41.81 -11.24 26.75
CA ARG A 215 -42.10 -12.25 25.70
C ARG A 215 -41.59 -11.94 24.29
N TYR A 216 -41.04 -10.77 24.00
CA TYR A 216 -40.35 -10.50 22.74
C TYR A 216 -38.87 -10.90 22.82
N VAL A 217 -38.31 -11.36 21.70
CA VAL A 217 -36.89 -11.75 21.62
C VAL A 217 -36.11 -10.68 20.89
N LEU A 218 -34.98 -10.27 21.47
CA LEU A 218 -34.08 -9.29 20.87
C LEU A 218 -33.21 -9.96 19.81
N GLU A 219 -33.33 -9.50 18.56
CA GLU A 219 -32.53 -9.96 17.43
C GLU A 219 -31.59 -8.84 16.97
N GLY A 220 -30.29 -9.13 16.92
CA GLY A 220 -29.23 -8.18 16.56
C GLY A 220 -28.42 -7.67 17.76
N PRO A 221 -27.64 -6.58 17.58
CA PRO A 221 -26.74 -6.10 18.61
C PRO A 221 -27.51 -5.45 19.78
N LYS A 222 -27.27 -5.93 21.01
CA LYS A 222 -27.87 -5.35 22.24
C LYS A 222 -27.52 -3.86 22.43
N HIS A 223 -26.37 -3.44 21.90
CA HIS A 223 -25.85 -2.08 22.03
C HIS A 223 -25.78 -1.40 20.67
N SER A 224 -26.25 -0.15 20.60
CA SER A 224 -25.99 0.74 19.48
C SER A 224 -25.00 1.81 19.93
N ARG A 225 -24.02 2.13 19.08
CA ARG A 225 -22.89 3.01 19.37
C ARG A 225 -22.94 4.23 18.46
N CYS A 226 -22.56 5.40 18.97
CA CYS A 226 -22.37 6.59 18.16
C CYS A 226 -21.12 6.45 17.26
N GLU A 227 -21.34 6.43 15.96
CA GLU A 227 -20.30 6.23 14.95
C GLU A 227 -19.62 7.56 14.56
N LYS A 228 -18.45 7.46 13.92
CA LYS A 228 -17.71 8.62 13.39
C LYS A 228 -18.47 9.44 12.33
N THR A 229 -19.56 8.89 11.80
CA THR A 229 -20.47 9.55 10.84
C THR A 229 -21.45 10.50 11.51
N GLY A 230 -21.56 10.49 12.85
CA GLY A 230 -22.60 11.21 13.60
C GLY A 230 -23.94 10.45 13.68
N ASN A 231 -23.98 9.22 13.16
CA ASN A 231 -25.14 8.35 13.24
C ASN A 231 -24.93 7.21 14.24
N TRP A 232 -26.04 6.62 14.68
CA TRP A 232 -26.02 5.42 15.51
C TRP A 232 -25.77 4.18 14.66
N SER A 233 -24.97 3.26 15.17
CA SER A 233 -24.79 1.92 14.60
C SER A 233 -26.12 1.16 14.60
N THR A 234 -26.16 0.01 13.91
CA THR A 234 -27.35 -0.83 13.76
C THR A 234 -28.09 -1.04 15.09
N LYS A 235 -29.41 -0.85 15.06
CA LYS A 235 -30.30 -1.09 16.21
C LYS A 235 -30.82 -2.53 16.17
N PRO A 236 -31.06 -3.17 17.32
CA PRO A 236 -31.71 -4.46 17.36
C PRO A 236 -33.20 -4.34 17.03
N THR A 237 -33.83 -5.47 16.68
CA THR A 237 -35.27 -5.57 16.49
C THR A 237 -35.88 -6.55 17.49
N CYS A 238 -37.07 -6.23 17.99
CA CYS A 238 -37.80 -7.13 18.88
C CYS A 238 -38.75 -7.98 18.05
N LYS A 239 -38.53 -9.29 18.06
CA LYS A 239 -39.33 -10.25 17.30
C LYS A 239 -40.43 -10.84 18.17
N GLU A 240 -41.61 -10.92 17.58
CA GLU A 240 -42.81 -11.36 18.28
C GLU A 240 -42.77 -12.88 18.55
N PRO A 241 -43.21 -13.34 19.73
CA PRO A 241 -43.42 -14.77 20.00
C PRO A 241 -44.56 -15.31 19.15
N CYS A 242 -44.49 -16.59 18.78
CA CYS A 242 -45.51 -17.23 17.96
C CYS A 242 -46.55 -17.94 18.80
N LYS A 243 -47.82 -17.65 18.52
CA LYS A 243 -48.92 -18.48 18.97
C LYS A 243 -49.01 -19.71 18.07
N ILE A 244 -49.17 -20.88 18.69
CA ILE A 244 -49.33 -22.13 17.93
C ILE A 244 -50.75 -22.15 17.33
N PRO A 245 -50.92 -22.26 15.99
CA PRO A 245 -52.23 -22.09 15.34
C PRO A 245 -53.25 -23.21 15.63
N VAL A 246 -52.89 -24.20 16.44
CA VAL A 246 -53.72 -25.38 16.73
C VAL A 246 -54.16 -25.39 18.20
N LYS A 247 -55.47 -25.61 18.43
CA LYS A 247 -56.04 -25.58 19.78
C LYS A 247 -55.70 -26.81 20.62
N LYS A 248 -55.51 -27.98 20.01
CA LYS A 248 -55.19 -29.25 20.69
C LYS A 248 -54.23 -30.06 19.84
N ALA A 249 -53.03 -30.30 20.32
CA ALA A 249 -52.03 -31.13 19.64
C ALA A 249 -50.96 -31.59 20.65
N VAL A 250 -50.32 -32.72 20.34
CA VAL A 250 -49.06 -33.13 20.99
C VAL A 250 -47.94 -32.82 20.00
N VAL A 251 -46.98 -32.02 20.43
CA VAL A 251 -45.81 -31.61 19.63
C VAL A 251 -44.53 -32.00 20.38
N LEU A 252 -43.42 -32.07 19.66
CA LEU A 252 -42.11 -32.20 20.25
C LEU A 252 -41.51 -30.81 20.42
N TYR A 253 -41.13 -30.44 21.64
CA TYR A 253 -40.49 -29.16 21.96
C TYR A 253 -39.35 -29.43 22.95
N GLU A 254 -38.15 -28.94 22.66
CA GLU A 254 -36.94 -29.22 23.45
C GLU A 254 -36.66 -30.72 23.70
N GLY A 255 -37.07 -31.58 22.76
CA GLY A 255 -36.89 -33.04 22.88
C GLY A 255 -37.97 -33.75 23.70
N GLU A 256 -38.91 -33.02 24.31
CA GLU A 256 -40.02 -33.59 25.09
C GLU A 256 -41.37 -33.48 24.38
N LYS A 257 -42.26 -34.44 24.62
CA LYS A 257 -43.65 -34.37 24.15
C LYS A 257 -44.45 -33.39 25.02
N LYS A 258 -44.83 -32.25 24.44
CA LYS A 258 -45.62 -31.21 25.10
C LYS A 258 -47.01 -31.13 24.47
N ARG A 259 -48.03 -30.89 25.29
CA ARG A 259 -49.42 -30.64 24.85
C ARG A 259 -49.62 -29.16 24.64
N VAL A 260 -49.96 -28.75 23.42
CA VAL A 260 -50.14 -27.33 23.05
C VAL A 260 -51.15 -26.63 23.96
N GLN A 261 -52.27 -27.28 24.27
CA GLN A 261 -53.34 -26.75 25.11
C GLN A 261 -52.98 -26.49 26.58
N ASN A 262 -51.92 -27.13 27.10
CA ASN A 262 -51.58 -27.10 28.52
C ASN A 262 -50.19 -26.51 28.76
N ASP A 263 -49.20 -27.08 28.08
CA ASP A 263 -47.78 -26.86 28.35
C ASP A 263 -47.21 -25.70 27.51
N LEU A 264 -47.85 -25.36 26.38
CA LEU A 264 -47.44 -24.28 25.47
C LEU A 264 -48.57 -23.24 25.26
N LYS A 265 -49.37 -22.99 26.30
CA LYS A 265 -50.51 -22.04 26.24
C LYS A 265 -50.11 -20.63 25.81
N GLU A 266 -48.92 -20.20 26.23
CA GLU A 266 -48.41 -18.87 25.93
C GLU A 266 -47.70 -18.79 24.57
N GLY A 267 -47.62 -19.90 23.84
CA GLY A 267 -46.87 -20.02 22.59
C GLY A 267 -45.37 -20.24 22.82
N ILE A 268 -44.60 -20.11 21.75
CA ILE A 268 -43.14 -20.24 21.74
C ILE A 268 -42.49 -18.92 21.35
N MET A 269 -41.27 -18.69 21.82
CA MET A 269 -40.50 -17.49 21.55
C MET A 269 -39.96 -17.49 20.12
N HIS A 270 -39.63 -16.31 19.59
CA HIS A 270 -38.98 -16.21 18.29
C HIS A 270 -37.64 -16.95 18.26
N GLY A 271 -37.39 -17.68 17.17
CA GLY A 271 -36.19 -18.49 16.99
C GLY A 271 -36.33 -19.92 17.52
N GLU A 272 -37.29 -20.18 18.42
CA GLU A 272 -37.57 -21.51 18.94
C GLU A 272 -38.24 -22.40 17.88
N THR A 273 -38.01 -23.71 17.98
CA THR A 273 -38.51 -24.70 17.01
C THR A 273 -39.39 -25.73 17.72
N ILE A 274 -40.58 -25.98 17.18
CA ILE A 274 -41.45 -27.09 17.58
C ILE A 274 -41.56 -28.09 16.44
N SER A 275 -41.71 -29.38 16.74
CA SER A 275 -41.93 -30.40 15.70
C SER A 275 -43.32 -31.02 15.79
N PHE A 276 -44.04 -31.01 14.67
CA PHE A 276 -45.35 -31.62 14.53
C PHE A 276 -45.24 -33.09 14.11
N TYR A 277 -46.10 -33.95 14.64
CA TYR A 277 -46.16 -35.35 14.24
C TYR A 277 -47.02 -35.52 12.99
N CYS A 278 -46.45 -36.09 11.95
CA CYS A 278 -47.13 -36.45 10.70
C CYS A 278 -47.15 -37.97 10.53
N LYS A 279 -48.18 -38.49 9.87
CA LYS A 279 -48.34 -39.93 9.60
C LYS A 279 -48.02 -40.23 8.15
N ASN A 280 -47.14 -41.19 7.92
CA ASN A 280 -46.92 -41.79 6.61
C ASN A 280 -47.88 -42.99 6.44
N LYS A 281 -48.83 -42.86 5.51
CA LYS A 281 -49.86 -43.89 5.27
C LYS A 281 -49.33 -45.13 4.54
N GLU A 282 -48.28 -44.99 3.72
CA GLU A 282 -47.70 -46.10 2.97
C GLU A 282 -46.89 -47.02 3.89
N LYS A 283 -46.17 -46.43 4.84
CA LYS A 283 -45.26 -47.15 5.75
C LYS A 283 -45.84 -47.37 7.17
N SER A 284 -47.09 -46.98 7.41
CA SER A 284 -47.76 -47.07 8.72
C SER A 284 -46.92 -46.54 9.90
N CYS A 285 -46.15 -45.47 9.68
CA CYS A 285 -45.23 -44.90 10.66
C CYS A 285 -45.49 -43.40 10.89
N ALA A 286 -44.95 -42.87 11.98
CA ALA A 286 -45.01 -41.44 12.31
C ALA A 286 -43.61 -40.81 12.22
N TYR A 287 -43.54 -39.59 11.71
CA TYR A 287 -42.32 -38.79 11.65
C TYR A 287 -42.61 -37.36 12.11
N THR A 288 -41.58 -36.62 12.49
CA THR A 288 -41.72 -35.25 12.96
C THR A 288 -41.27 -34.26 11.90
N VAL A 289 -41.96 -33.13 11.79
CA VAL A 289 -41.57 -32.01 10.92
C VAL A 289 -41.32 -30.79 11.79
N PRO A 290 -40.07 -30.29 11.86
CA PRO A 290 -39.74 -29.10 12.65
C PRO A 290 -40.27 -27.83 11.95
N VAL A 291 -40.78 -26.91 12.76
CA VAL A 291 -41.25 -25.59 12.36
C VAL A 291 -40.69 -24.58 13.34
N GLN A 292 -40.04 -23.55 12.82
CA GLN A 292 -39.46 -22.49 13.60
C GLN A 292 -40.41 -21.30 13.71
N CYS A 293 -40.45 -20.66 14.86
CA CYS A 293 -41.16 -19.40 15.05
C CYS A 293 -40.40 -18.24 14.42
N VAL A 294 -41.02 -17.58 13.42
CA VAL A 294 -40.43 -16.44 12.71
C VAL A 294 -41.35 -15.23 12.86
N ASN A 295 -40.98 -14.31 13.76
CA ASN A 295 -41.65 -13.03 14.01
C ASN A 295 -43.19 -13.14 14.10
N GLY A 296 -43.70 -13.82 15.11
CA GLY A 296 -45.14 -14.03 15.32
C GLY A 296 -45.78 -15.08 14.42
N ASN A 297 -45.12 -15.48 13.33
CA ASN A 297 -45.64 -16.47 12.39
C ASN A 297 -45.06 -17.88 12.64
N LEU A 298 -45.96 -18.85 12.72
CA LEU A 298 -45.62 -20.27 12.83
C LEU A 298 -46.50 -21.07 11.86
N THR A 299 -45.90 -21.63 10.83
CA THR A 299 -46.61 -22.33 9.75
C THR A 299 -46.77 -23.82 10.07
N VAL A 300 -48.02 -24.26 10.25
CA VAL A 300 -48.29 -25.68 10.51
C VAL A 300 -48.00 -26.51 9.25
N PRO A 301 -47.29 -27.64 9.34
CA PRO A 301 -46.99 -28.48 8.18
C PRO A 301 -48.27 -29.04 7.56
N PHE A 302 -48.37 -29.07 6.23
CA PHE A 302 -49.54 -29.62 5.52
C PHE A 302 -49.84 -31.10 5.84
N CYS A 303 -48.85 -31.85 6.30
CA CYS A 303 -49.01 -33.25 6.70
C CYS A 303 -49.68 -33.43 8.07
N PHE A 304 -49.78 -32.36 8.87
CA PHE A 304 -50.43 -32.37 10.18
C PHE A 304 -51.95 -32.36 9.99
N LYS A 305 -52.63 -33.30 10.65
CA LYS A 305 -54.09 -33.49 10.60
C LYS A 305 -54.66 -33.76 11.98
#